data_AF-A0A2V5NWI9-F1
#
_entry.id   AF-A0A2V5NWI9-F1
#
_cell.length_a   1.000
_cell.length_b   1.000
_cell.length_c   1.000
_cell.angle_alpha   90.00
_cell.angle_beta   90.00
_cell.angle_gamma   90.00
#
_symmetry.space_group_name_H-M   'P 1'
#
loop_
_entity.id
_entity.type
_entity.pdbx_description
1 polymer ?
#
loop_
_entity_poly.entity_id
_entity_poly.type
_entity_poly.pdbx_seq_one_letter_code
_entity_poly.pdbx_strand_id
1 'polypeptide(L)'
;MNWTEANQRYLMSALDAVRGLLEGRAPIQTPAAEEISPPAALETLCKVFGLSPFERAVLLMCAGMELDSKFAAVCARANGDPRRDYPTFSLALGALPDAHWSALSPDAPLRRWRLIELQPGSSITQSTLKIDERVLHFLTGVTHLDERLAGIVEPMPAPKELVASQRTVAEQIAAVLCDAGSAGLPVIQLCGNDASAKHVVAAAGSAAVGLNLYALAAEVLPNDAREVESLLRLWEREGLLAASALLVECDEAENLAPAVRFIERARGVLFVASRERLRLRHRVAVSFDVAKPTSQEQQALWKSAGVNGQIEALATQFNLSTESIHAATAQSKSPEELWNACRAQARPRLDNLAQRIDTRATWNEIVLRESQLAMLREIATHVRQRTK
;
A
#
# COMPACT_ATOMS: atom_id res chain seq x y z
N MET A 1 -23.08 -22.03 -5.87
CA MET A 1 -23.25 -20.56 -5.93
C MET A 1 -21.89 -19.96 -5.70
N ASN A 2 -21.39 -19.14 -6.62
CA ASN A 2 -20.14 -18.42 -6.34
C ASN A 2 -20.40 -17.34 -5.26
N TRP A 3 -19.34 -16.89 -4.59
CA TRP A 3 -19.50 -15.90 -3.52
C TRP A 3 -20.18 -14.61 -4.03
N THR A 4 -19.87 -14.18 -5.24
CA THR A 4 -20.44 -12.96 -5.84
C THR A 4 -21.96 -13.00 -5.96
N GLU A 5 -22.52 -14.11 -6.44
CA GLU A 5 -23.98 -14.33 -6.53
C GLU A 5 -24.64 -14.34 -5.14
N ALA A 6 -24.01 -14.98 -4.16
CA ALA A 6 -24.50 -15.03 -2.79
C ALA A 6 -24.47 -13.63 -2.14
N ASN A 7 -23.36 -12.90 -2.31
CA ASN A 7 -23.19 -11.53 -1.83
C ASN A 7 -24.21 -10.59 -2.47
N GLN A 8 -24.42 -10.69 -3.80
CA GLN A 8 -25.42 -9.88 -4.49
C GLN A 8 -26.83 -10.16 -3.98
N ARG A 9 -27.22 -11.43 -3.81
CA ARG A 9 -28.54 -11.77 -3.26
C ARG A 9 -28.73 -11.23 -1.84
N TYR A 10 -27.70 -11.34 -1.01
CA TYR A 10 -27.70 -10.80 0.35
C TYR A 10 -27.90 -9.29 0.34
N LEU A 11 -27.11 -8.57 -0.47
CA LEU A 11 -27.20 -7.11 -0.62
C LEU A 11 -28.59 -6.68 -1.10
N MET A 12 -29.14 -7.32 -2.14
CA MET A 12 -30.48 -6.99 -2.64
C MET A 12 -31.57 -7.23 -1.59
N SER A 13 -31.46 -8.30 -0.80
CA SER A 13 -32.41 -8.54 0.29
C SER A 13 -32.30 -7.50 1.42
N ALA A 14 -31.08 -7.06 1.75
CA ALA A 14 -30.87 -5.97 2.70
C ALA A 14 -31.42 -4.63 2.19
N LEU A 15 -31.27 -4.33 0.90
CA LEU A 15 -31.89 -3.17 0.25
C LEU A 15 -33.42 -3.26 0.29
N ASP A 16 -33.99 -4.42 -0.02
CA ASP A 16 -35.43 -4.65 0.03
C ASP A 16 -36.01 -4.40 1.44
N ALA A 17 -35.28 -4.78 2.50
CA ALA A 17 -35.67 -4.53 3.88
C ALA A 17 -35.71 -3.01 4.19
N VAL A 18 -34.68 -2.26 3.79
CA VAL A 18 -34.64 -0.79 3.97
C VAL A 18 -35.73 -0.11 3.14
N ARG A 19 -35.96 -0.55 1.91
CA ARG A 19 -37.05 -0.05 1.07
C ARG A 19 -38.41 -0.27 1.75
N GLY A 20 -38.63 -1.45 2.34
CA GLY A 20 -39.84 -1.75 3.11
C GLY A 20 -40.06 -0.78 4.28
N LEU A 21 -39.00 -0.45 5.03
CA LEU A 21 -39.06 0.52 6.13
C LEU A 21 -39.44 1.92 5.63
N LEU A 22 -38.84 2.39 4.54
CA LEU A 22 -39.17 3.70 3.94
C LEU A 22 -40.62 3.79 3.44
N GLU A 23 -41.22 2.66 3.11
CA GLU A 23 -42.62 2.57 2.67
C GLU A 23 -43.59 2.32 3.84
N GLY A 24 -43.11 2.27 5.08
CA GLY A 24 -43.91 2.00 6.27
C GLY A 24 -44.38 0.54 6.40
N ARG A 25 -43.72 -0.40 5.71
CA ARG A 25 -44.00 -1.84 5.83
C ARG A 25 -43.26 -2.43 7.04
N ALA A 26 -43.80 -3.51 7.59
CA ALA A 26 -43.11 -4.27 8.62
C ALA A 26 -41.76 -4.80 8.09
N PRO A 27 -40.72 -4.86 8.94
CA PRO A 27 -39.40 -5.33 8.53
C PRO A 27 -39.49 -6.78 8.04
N ILE A 28 -38.99 -7.02 6.83
CA ILE A 28 -38.84 -8.37 6.28
C ILE A 28 -37.59 -8.97 6.92
N GLN A 29 -37.67 -10.24 7.33
CA GLN A 29 -36.49 -10.97 7.81
C GLN A 29 -35.44 -11.01 6.69
N THR A 30 -34.27 -10.42 6.96
CA THR A 30 -33.10 -10.53 6.09
C THR A 30 -32.60 -11.98 6.20
N PRO A 31 -32.21 -12.63 5.09
CA PRO A 31 -31.61 -13.96 5.14
C PRO A 31 -30.41 -13.96 6.10
N ALA A 32 -30.21 -15.07 6.81
CA ALA A 32 -29.12 -15.18 7.76
C ALA A 32 -27.76 -15.02 7.04
N ALA A 33 -26.91 -14.13 7.55
CA ALA A 33 -25.57 -13.91 7.00
C ALA A 33 -24.62 -15.11 7.19
N GLU A 34 -24.99 -16.05 8.07
CA GLU A 34 -24.18 -17.19 8.49
C GLU A 34 -23.93 -18.23 7.39
N GLU A 35 -24.68 -18.17 6.27
CA GLU A 35 -24.55 -19.13 5.16
C GLU A 35 -23.52 -18.72 4.08
N ILE A 36 -22.92 -17.52 4.17
CA ILE A 36 -21.99 -17.01 3.15
C ILE A 36 -20.55 -17.06 3.66
N SER A 37 -19.70 -17.80 2.96
CA SER A 37 -18.26 -17.89 3.25
C SER A 37 -17.43 -17.49 2.02
N PRO A 38 -16.58 -16.44 2.11
CA PRO A 38 -16.43 -15.50 3.23
C PRO A 38 -17.72 -14.69 3.49
N PRO A 39 -17.85 -13.99 4.65
CA PRO A 39 -19.04 -13.20 4.96
C PRO A 39 -19.40 -12.19 3.86
N ALA A 40 -20.69 -11.85 3.76
CA ALA A 40 -21.14 -10.82 2.83
C ALA A 40 -20.38 -9.50 3.03
N ALA A 41 -20.13 -8.77 1.95
CA ALA A 41 -19.37 -7.51 1.99
C ALA A 41 -20.01 -6.50 2.95
N LEU A 42 -21.35 -6.41 2.98
CA LEU A 42 -22.06 -5.54 3.91
C LEU A 42 -21.77 -5.86 5.38
N GLU A 43 -21.71 -7.14 5.76
CA GLU A 43 -21.43 -7.57 7.14
C GLU A 43 -19.99 -7.27 7.53
N THR A 44 -19.05 -7.56 6.62
CA THR A 44 -17.64 -7.20 6.79
C THR A 44 -17.50 -5.70 7.00
N LEU A 45 -18.14 -4.87 6.17
CA LEU A 45 -18.12 -3.42 6.28
C LEU A 45 -18.70 -2.95 7.62
N CYS A 46 -19.88 -3.44 8.01
CA CYS A 46 -20.52 -3.04 9.26
C CYS A 46 -19.65 -3.40 10.46
N LYS A 47 -19.06 -4.60 10.47
CA LYS A 47 -18.18 -5.06 11.54
C LYS A 47 -16.89 -4.23 11.63
N VAL A 48 -16.24 -4.00 10.50
CA VAL A 48 -14.94 -3.31 10.44
C VAL A 48 -15.05 -1.84 10.85
N PHE A 49 -16.10 -1.14 10.43
CA PHE A 49 -16.31 0.27 10.78
C PHE A 49 -17.18 0.48 12.02
N GLY A 50 -17.68 -0.59 12.64
CA GLY A 50 -18.53 -0.53 13.83
C GLY A 50 -19.86 0.19 13.58
N LEU A 51 -20.51 -0.08 12.44
CA LEU A 51 -21.78 0.57 12.10
C LEU A 51 -22.91 0.06 13.00
N SER A 52 -23.66 1.00 13.56
CA SER A 52 -24.94 0.70 14.20
C SER A 52 -26.00 0.23 13.17
N PRO A 53 -27.09 -0.41 13.62
CA PRO A 53 -28.20 -0.79 12.73
C PRO A 53 -28.77 0.40 11.94
N PHE A 54 -28.88 1.57 12.57
CA PHE A 54 -29.33 2.80 11.91
C PHE A 54 -28.34 3.26 10.84
N GLU A 55 -27.03 3.30 11.13
CA GLU A 55 -26.02 3.71 10.14
C GLU A 55 -25.92 2.74 8.96
N ARG A 56 -26.05 1.43 9.22
CA ARG A 56 -26.20 0.41 8.18
C ARG A 56 -27.39 0.72 7.27
N ALA A 57 -28.55 1.04 7.85
CA ALA A 57 -29.74 1.36 7.08
C ALA A 57 -29.60 2.66 6.27
N VAL A 58 -28.91 3.68 6.81
CA VAL A 58 -28.56 4.90 6.07
C VAL A 58 -27.64 4.61 4.88
N LEU A 59 -26.60 3.79 5.08
CA LEU A 59 -25.69 3.37 4.01
C LEU A 59 -26.45 2.63 2.90
N LEU A 60 -27.32 1.68 3.26
CA LEU A 60 -28.15 0.92 2.33
C LEU A 60 -29.18 1.80 1.61
N MET A 61 -29.75 2.80 2.28
CA MET A 61 -30.62 3.78 1.64
C MET A 61 -29.87 4.54 0.54
N CYS A 62 -28.60 4.89 0.77
CA CYS A 62 -27.75 5.52 -0.24
C CYS A 62 -27.34 4.54 -1.36
N ALA A 63 -26.96 3.31 -1.01
CA ALA A 63 -26.62 2.27 -2.00
C ALA A 63 -27.81 1.91 -2.90
N GLY A 64 -29.03 1.89 -2.33
CA GLY A 64 -30.25 1.60 -3.06
C GLY A 64 -30.53 2.59 -4.19
N MET A 65 -30.13 3.86 -4.04
CA MET A 65 -30.25 4.85 -5.11
C MET A 65 -29.46 4.49 -6.36
N GLU A 66 -28.33 3.81 -6.20
CA GLU A 66 -27.43 3.42 -7.30
C GLU A 66 -27.75 2.01 -7.85
N LEU A 67 -28.33 1.14 -7.01
CA LEU A 67 -28.49 -0.29 -7.31
C LEU A 67 -29.93 -0.72 -7.63
N ASP A 68 -30.95 0.03 -7.19
CA ASP A 68 -32.36 -0.28 -7.42
C ASP A 68 -33.15 0.98 -7.80
N SER A 69 -33.64 1.03 -9.04
CA SER A 69 -34.37 2.17 -9.61
C SER A 69 -35.64 2.55 -8.85
N LYS A 70 -36.15 1.69 -7.96
CA LYS A 70 -37.33 1.98 -7.13
C LYS A 70 -37.03 2.95 -5.99
N PHE A 71 -35.79 3.10 -5.56
CA PHE A 71 -35.45 3.90 -4.37
C PHE A 71 -35.77 5.38 -4.53
N ALA A 72 -35.60 5.96 -5.72
CA ALA A 72 -35.92 7.36 -5.98
C ALA A 72 -37.41 7.67 -5.70
N ALA A 73 -38.31 6.85 -6.25
CA ALA A 73 -39.75 6.98 -6.04
C ALA A 73 -40.16 6.73 -4.58
N VAL A 74 -39.48 5.81 -3.89
CA VAL A 74 -39.69 5.54 -2.46
C VAL A 74 -39.26 6.73 -1.60
N CYS A 75 -38.08 7.32 -1.87
CA CYS A 75 -37.61 8.52 -1.18
C CYS A 75 -38.56 9.71 -1.39
N ALA A 76 -39.01 9.95 -2.62
CA ALA A 76 -39.95 11.01 -2.95
C ALA A 76 -41.27 10.89 -2.15
N ARG A 77 -41.83 9.68 -2.10
CA ARG A 77 -43.06 9.40 -1.35
C ARG A 77 -42.85 9.53 0.16
N ALA A 78 -41.76 9.01 0.69
CA ALA A 78 -41.45 9.08 2.12
C ALA A 78 -41.15 10.53 2.58
N ASN A 79 -40.57 11.37 1.71
CA ASN A 79 -40.40 12.80 1.95
C ASN A 79 -41.70 13.62 1.76
N GLY A 80 -42.73 13.07 1.09
CA GLY A 80 -43.93 13.80 0.72
C GLY A 80 -43.73 14.90 -0.34
N ASP A 81 -42.60 14.92 -1.04
CA ASP A 81 -42.30 15.87 -2.12
C ASP A 81 -41.66 15.10 -3.30
N PRO A 82 -42.30 15.08 -4.49
CA PRO A 82 -41.75 14.45 -5.70
C PRO A 82 -40.36 14.95 -6.12
N ARG A 83 -39.97 16.16 -5.70
CA ARG A 83 -38.65 16.74 -6.00
C ARG A 83 -37.57 16.34 -5.00
N ARG A 84 -37.94 15.60 -3.95
CA ARG A 84 -37.02 15.08 -2.92
C ARG A 84 -36.93 13.57 -3.04
N ASP A 85 -36.54 13.12 -4.22
CA ASP A 85 -36.36 11.72 -4.61
C ASP A 85 -35.00 11.16 -4.20
N TYR A 86 -34.38 11.73 -3.17
CA TYR A 86 -33.03 11.38 -2.73
C TYR A 86 -32.93 11.19 -1.20
N PRO A 87 -31.92 10.43 -0.74
CA PRO A 87 -31.66 10.21 0.68
C PRO A 87 -31.22 11.50 1.38
N THR A 88 -31.73 11.72 2.58
CA THR A 88 -31.29 12.80 3.50
C THR A 88 -31.26 12.27 4.93
N PHE A 89 -30.48 12.88 5.82
CA PHE A 89 -30.53 12.50 7.24
C PHE A 89 -31.90 12.77 7.86
N SER A 90 -32.61 13.81 7.41
CA SER A 90 -33.98 14.08 7.86
C SER A 90 -34.92 12.93 7.52
N LEU A 91 -34.79 12.36 6.32
CA LEU A 91 -35.58 11.18 5.91
C LEU A 91 -35.20 9.97 6.76
N ALA A 92 -33.89 9.70 6.90
CA ALA A 92 -33.40 8.59 7.72
C ALA A 92 -33.93 8.64 9.15
N LEU A 93 -33.78 9.78 9.83
CA LEU A 93 -34.20 9.98 11.22
C LEU A 93 -35.72 9.80 11.41
N GLY A 94 -36.52 10.11 10.39
CA GLY A 94 -37.98 9.98 10.45
C GLY A 94 -38.52 8.60 10.08
N ALA A 95 -37.80 7.83 9.25
CA ALA A 95 -38.30 6.59 8.66
C ALA A 95 -37.60 5.32 9.13
N LEU A 96 -36.36 5.41 9.62
CA LEU A 96 -35.56 4.24 10.00
C LEU A 96 -35.58 4.01 11.52
N PRO A 97 -35.57 2.74 11.99
CA PRO A 97 -35.53 2.41 13.41
C PRO A 97 -34.18 2.79 14.06
N ASP A 98 -34.18 2.90 15.39
CA ASP A 98 -33.00 3.19 16.21
C ASP A 98 -32.24 4.47 15.78
N ALA A 99 -32.99 5.43 15.22
CA ALA A 99 -32.49 6.72 14.78
C ALA A 99 -31.85 7.51 15.93
N HIS A 100 -30.65 8.03 15.68
CA HIS A 100 -29.91 8.78 16.68
C HIS A 100 -29.04 9.87 16.05
N TRP A 101 -29.00 11.03 16.72
CA TRP A 101 -28.36 12.23 16.19
C TRP A 101 -26.84 12.13 16.08
N SER A 102 -26.19 11.26 16.87
CA SER A 102 -24.73 11.15 16.80
C SER A 102 -24.23 10.56 15.48
N ALA A 103 -25.05 9.81 14.72
CA ALA A 103 -24.71 9.32 13.38
C ALA A 103 -24.42 10.45 12.37
N LEU A 104 -24.93 11.66 12.63
CA LEU A 104 -24.69 12.83 11.79
C LEU A 104 -23.35 13.51 12.09
N SER A 105 -22.66 13.14 13.17
CA SER A 105 -21.40 13.77 13.60
C SER A 105 -20.28 13.54 12.58
N PRO A 106 -19.38 14.52 12.35
CA PRO A 106 -18.18 14.31 11.53
C PRO A 106 -17.27 13.15 11.98
N ASP A 107 -17.35 12.79 13.27
CA ASP A 107 -16.57 11.70 13.87
C ASP A 107 -17.30 10.36 13.89
N ALA A 108 -18.60 10.33 13.55
CA ALA A 108 -19.36 9.10 13.43
C ALA A 108 -18.94 8.29 12.19
N PRO A 109 -18.98 6.96 12.24
CA PRO A 109 -18.48 6.07 11.19
C PRO A 109 -18.83 6.48 9.75
N LEU A 110 -20.10 6.82 9.48
CA LEU A 110 -20.56 7.20 8.14
C LEU A 110 -19.76 8.35 7.52
N ARG A 111 -19.47 9.40 8.31
CA ARG A 111 -18.75 10.60 7.86
C ARG A 111 -17.25 10.50 8.10
N ARG A 112 -16.84 9.91 9.23
CA ARG A 112 -15.44 9.71 9.62
C ARG A 112 -14.69 8.96 8.53
N TRP A 113 -15.27 7.86 8.08
CA TRP A 113 -14.73 6.95 7.06
C TRP A 113 -15.23 7.26 5.65
N ARG A 114 -15.94 8.39 5.45
CA ARG A 114 -16.48 8.81 4.15
C ARG A 114 -17.26 7.68 3.46
N LEU A 115 -18.04 6.89 4.23
CA LEU A 115 -18.86 5.83 3.63
C LEU A 115 -20.01 6.43 2.81
N ILE A 116 -20.41 7.64 3.20
CA ILE A 116 -21.31 8.49 2.46
C ILE A 116 -20.71 9.89 2.32
N GLU A 117 -21.14 10.61 1.29
CA GLU A 117 -20.82 11.99 1.01
C GLU A 117 -22.07 12.86 1.17
N LEU A 118 -21.90 14.02 1.81
CA LEU A 118 -22.94 15.04 1.90
C LEU A 118 -22.75 16.02 0.77
N GLN A 119 -23.73 16.12 -0.13
CA GLN A 119 -23.72 17.17 -1.13
C GLN A 119 -24.03 18.54 -0.50
N PRO A 120 -23.49 19.64 -1.06
CA PRO A 120 -23.80 20.98 -0.59
C PRO A 120 -25.31 21.22 -0.56
N GLY A 121 -25.82 21.72 0.57
CA GLY A 121 -27.25 21.95 0.79
C GLY A 121 -27.49 23.02 1.85
N SER A 122 -28.77 23.37 2.04
CA SER A 122 -29.21 24.41 2.99
C SER A 122 -28.93 24.06 4.46
N SER A 123 -28.88 22.77 4.80
CA SER A 123 -28.57 22.27 6.15
C SER A 123 -28.07 20.83 6.10
N ILE A 124 -27.37 20.39 7.16
CA ILE A 124 -26.84 19.02 7.28
C ILE A 124 -27.95 17.96 7.11
N THR A 125 -29.12 18.19 7.71
CA THR A 125 -30.22 17.23 7.69
C THR A 125 -30.93 17.17 6.34
N GLN A 126 -30.86 18.23 5.54
CA GLN A 126 -31.52 18.33 4.23
C GLN A 126 -30.56 18.09 3.05
N SER A 127 -29.25 18.12 3.28
CA SER A 127 -28.25 17.76 2.28
C SER A 127 -28.51 16.36 1.73
N THR A 128 -28.38 16.24 0.41
CA THR A 128 -28.42 14.95 -0.28
C THR A 128 -27.26 14.08 0.19
N LEU A 129 -27.57 12.84 0.57
CA LEU A 129 -26.57 11.83 0.89
C LEU A 129 -26.32 10.97 -0.34
N LYS A 130 -25.04 10.74 -0.64
CA LYS A 130 -24.60 9.80 -1.67
C LYS A 130 -23.70 8.76 -1.04
N ILE A 131 -23.74 7.53 -1.54
CA ILE A 131 -22.75 6.53 -1.17
C ILE A 131 -21.41 6.87 -1.87
N ASP A 132 -20.30 6.63 -1.17
CA ASP A 132 -18.97 6.74 -1.78
C ASP A 132 -18.75 5.60 -2.78
N GLU A 133 -18.20 5.91 -3.96
CA GLU A 133 -18.06 4.95 -5.07
C GLU A 133 -17.22 3.72 -4.68
N ARG A 134 -16.09 3.94 -4.00
CA ARG A 134 -15.21 2.85 -3.54
C ARG A 134 -15.93 1.92 -2.56
N VAL A 135 -16.85 2.46 -1.76
CA VAL A 135 -17.71 1.71 -0.83
C VAL A 135 -18.83 0.96 -1.56
N LEU A 136 -19.47 1.59 -2.55
CA LEU A 136 -20.47 0.94 -3.39
C LEU A 136 -19.89 -0.29 -4.10
N HIS A 137 -18.73 -0.13 -4.74
CA HIS A 137 -18.01 -1.21 -5.39
C HIS A 137 -17.57 -2.31 -4.41
N PHE A 138 -17.17 -1.95 -3.19
CA PHE A 138 -16.90 -2.95 -2.16
C PHE A 138 -18.15 -3.80 -1.85
N LEU A 139 -19.32 -3.15 -1.67
CA LEU A 139 -20.57 -3.85 -1.39
C LEU A 139 -20.98 -4.80 -2.52
N THR A 140 -20.70 -4.44 -3.78
CA THR A 140 -20.99 -5.29 -4.95
C THR A 140 -19.93 -6.35 -5.22
N GLY A 141 -18.83 -6.38 -4.46
CA GLY A 141 -17.76 -7.37 -4.59
C GLY A 141 -16.69 -7.01 -5.63
N VAL A 142 -16.61 -5.75 -6.05
CA VAL A 142 -15.60 -5.25 -6.99
C VAL A 142 -14.41 -4.67 -6.20
N THR A 143 -13.25 -5.32 -6.33
CA THR A 143 -12.01 -4.91 -5.64
C THR A 143 -11.16 -4.01 -6.54
N HIS A 144 -10.85 -2.81 -6.06
CA HIS A 144 -9.93 -1.85 -6.69
C HIS A 144 -9.45 -0.86 -5.62
N LEU A 145 -8.37 -0.14 -5.90
CA LEU A 145 -7.89 0.97 -5.07
C LEU A 145 -8.82 2.18 -5.24
N ASP A 146 -9.06 2.93 -4.16
CA ASP A 146 -9.73 4.24 -4.25
C ASP A 146 -9.03 5.15 -5.28
N GLU A 147 -9.78 5.71 -6.22
CA GLU A 147 -9.21 6.57 -7.28
C GLU A 147 -8.44 7.78 -6.74
N ARG A 148 -8.80 8.27 -5.54
CA ARG A 148 -8.12 9.41 -4.91
C ARG A 148 -6.76 9.05 -4.33
N LEU A 149 -6.48 7.75 -4.20
CA LEU A 149 -5.15 7.22 -3.85
C LEU A 149 -4.35 6.86 -5.11
N ALA A 150 -4.99 6.76 -6.27
CA ALA A 150 -4.30 6.45 -7.52
C ALA A 150 -3.29 7.56 -7.87
N GLY A 151 -2.06 7.17 -8.19
CA GLY A 151 -0.96 8.10 -8.44
C GLY A 151 -0.34 8.73 -7.19
N ILE A 152 -0.90 8.48 -6.00
CA ILE A 152 -0.29 8.81 -4.70
C ILE A 152 0.42 7.58 -4.14
N VAL A 153 -0.21 6.42 -4.24
CA VAL A 153 0.36 5.14 -3.81
C VAL A 153 0.52 4.17 -4.98
N GLU A 154 1.54 3.32 -4.90
CA GLU A 154 1.84 2.31 -5.92
C GLU A 154 1.75 0.89 -5.35
N PRO A 155 1.06 -0.05 -6.00
CA PRO A 155 0.99 -1.42 -5.52
C PRO A 155 2.37 -2.11 -5.60
N MET A 156 2.77 -2.77 -4.52
CA MET A 156 3.99 -3.56 -4.45
C MET A 156 3.67 -5.05 -4.44
N PRO A 157 3.79 -5.75 -5.59
CA PRO A 157 3.51 -7.17 -5.65
C PRO A 157 4.51 -7.98 -4.82
N ALA A 158 4.05 -9.11 -4.28
CA ALA A 158 4.92 -10.04 -3.58
C ALA A 158 6.08 -10.49 -4.49
N PRO A 159 7.32 -10.51 -3.98
CA PRO A 159 8.48 -10.92 -4.79
C PRO A 159 8.36 -12.41 -5.16
N LYS A 160 8.77 -12.74 -6.38
CA LYS A 160 8.78 -14.14 -6.86
C LYS A 160 9.90 -14.96 -6.23
N GLU A 161 11.02 -14.31 -5.94
CA GLU A 161 12.21 -14.93 -5.36
C GLU A 161 12.72 -14.07 -4.21
N LEU A 162 13.19 -14.74 -3.16
CA LEU A 162 13.70 -14.10 -1.95
C LEU A 162 14.90 -14.89 -1.45
N VAL A 163 16.05 -14.21 -1.32
CA VAL A 163 17.26 -14.80 -0.75
C VAL A 163 17.07 -15.09 0.74
N ALA A 164 17.86 -16.01 1.30
CA ALA A 164 17.65 -16.53 2.65
C ALA A 164 17.74 -15.44 3.75
N SER A 165 18.67 -14.51 3.61
CA SER A 165 18.85 -13.36 4.51
C SER A 165 17.60 -12.48 4.54
N GLN A 166 17.09 -12.10 3.37
CA GLN A 166 15.87 -11.29 3.24
C GLN A 166 14.62 -12.07 3.70
N ARG A 167 14.55 -13.37 3.43
CA ARG A 167 13.47 -14.25 3.91
C ARG A 167 13.40 -14.28 5.42
N THR A 168 14.53 -14.41 6.08
CA THR A 168 14.60 -14.41 7.55
C THR A 168 14.01 -13.11 8.12
N VAL A 169 14.33 -11.96 7.53
CA VAL A 169 13.78 -10.67 7.97
C VAL A 169 12.27 -10.58 7.69
N ALA A 170 11.82 -11.02 6.51
CA ALA A 170 10.40 -11.05 6.18
C ALA A 170 9.57 -11.93 7.14
N GLU A 171 10.11 -13.10 7.53
CA GLU A 171 9.49 -14.00 8.51
C GLU A 171 9.43 -13.38 9.91
N GLN A 172 10.49 -12.68 10.33
CA GLN A 172 10.49 -11.94 11.61
C GLN A 172 9.47 -10.80 11.62
N ILE A 173 9.34 -10.07 10.50
CA ILE A 173 8.31 -9.04 10.33
C ILE A 173 6.92 -9.67 10.45
N ALA A 174 6.67 -10.77 9.74
CA ALA A 174 5.39 -11.46 9.79
C ALA A 174 5.04 -11.90 11.22
N ALA A 175 6.01 -12.43 11.98
CA ALA A 175 5.82 -12.78 13.38
C ALA A 175 5.45 -11.54 14.23
N VAL A 176 6.16 -10.42 14.07
CA VAL A 176 5.84 -9.16 14.78
C VAL A 176 4.42 -8.67 14.47
N LEU A 177 3.98 -8.77 13.22
CA LEU A 177 2.63 -8.36 12.81
C LEU A 177 1.55 -9.29 13.36
N CYS A 178 1.80 -10.60 13.42
CA CYS A 178 0.89 -11.57 14.04
C CYS A 178 0.77 -11.39 15.56
N ASP A 179 1.86 -11.07 16.25
CA ASP A 179 1.92 -10.95 17.71
C ASP A 179 1.39 -9.62 18.24
N ALA A 180 1.16 -8.63 17.37
CA ALA A 180 0.86 -7.25 17.74
C ALA A 180 -0.40 -7.04 18.61
N GLY A 181 -1.30 -8.03 18.68
CA GLY A 181 -2.35 -8.17 19.70
C GLY A 181 -3.02 -6.86 20.15
N SER A 182 -3.22 -6.71 21.48
CA SER A 182 -3.88 -5.55 22.09
C SER A 182 -2.96 -4.34 22.32
N ALA A 183 -1.64 -4.51 22.16
CA ALA A 183 -0.64 -3.46 22.39
C ALA A 183 -0.57 -2.43 21.24
N GLY A 184 -1.23 -2.72 20.12
CA GLY A 184 -1.26 -1.89 18.93
C GLY A 184 -0.16 -2.27 17.93
N LEU A 185 -0.41 -2.01 16.65
CA LEU A 185 0.51 -2.34 15.57
C LEU A 185 1.76 -1.43 15.61
N PRO A 186 2.97 -1.99 15.76
CA PRO A 186 4.19 -1.20 15.71
C PRO A 186 4.44 -0.66 14.30
N VAL A 187 5.23 0.39 14.20
CA VAL A 187 5.79 0.83 12.90
C VAL A 187 7.01 -0.05 12.60
N ILE A 188 7.01 -0.71 11.45
CA ILE A 188 8.15 -1.52 10.99
C ILE A 188 9.11 -0.60 10.24
N GLN A 189 10.32 -0.41 10.76
CA GLN A 189 11.35 0.37 10.07
C GLN A 189 12.33 -0.57 9.38
N LEU A 190 12.50 -0.40 8.08
CA LEU A 190 13.50 -1.10 7.27
C LEU A 190 14.63 -0.11 7.01
N CYS A 191 15.81 -0.41 7.57
CA CYS A 191 16.97 0.47 7.52
C CYS A 191 18.08 -0.12 6.66
N GLY A 192 18.71 0.69 5.81
CA GLY A 192 19.83 0.25 4.99
C GLY A 192 19.96 1.05 3.70
N ASN A 193 21.04 0.81 2.96
CA ASN A 193 21.38 1.60 1.77
C ASN A 193 20.70 1.12 0.48
N ASP A 194 19.97 0.01 0.51
CA ASP A 194 19.38 -0.60 -0.69
C ASP A 194 17.83 -0.54 -0.61
N ALA A 195 17.23 0.38 -1.38
CA ALA A 195 15.78 0.57 -1.42
C ALA A 195 15.05 -0.68 -1.94
N SER A 196 15.58 -1.29 -3.01
CA SER A 196 15.05 -2.53 -3.61
C SER A 196 14.93 -3.66 -2.58
N ALA A 197 16.00 -3.94 -1.82
CA ALA A 197 15.98 -4.99 -0.79
C ALA A 197 14.91 -4.70 0.28
N LYS A 198 14.72 -3.44 0.67
CA LYS A 198 13.66 -3.05 1.62
C LYS A 198 12.26 -3.27 1.04
N HIS A 199 12.04 -2.92 -0.23
CA HIS A 199 10.74 -3.16 -0.89
C HIS A 199 10.41 -4.64 -0.95
N VAL A 200 11.38 -5.45 -1.36
CA VAL A 200 11.26 -6.91 -1.43
C VAL A 200 10.94 -7.53 -0.07
N VAL A 201 11.64 -7.10 0.99
CA VAL A 201 11.39 -7.57 2.37
C VAL A 201 10.03 -7.12 2.89
N ALA A 202 9.64 -5.86 2.68
CA ALA A 202 8.33 -5.34 3.08
C ALA A 202 7.19 -6.09 2.40
N ALA A 203 7.31 -6.30 1.08
CA ALA A 203 6.31 -6.99 0.28
C ALA A 203 6.19 -8.46 0.67
N ALA A 204 7.32 -9.15 0.90
CA ALA A 204 7.31 -10.52 1.39
C ALA A 204 6.70 -10.65 2.79
N GLY A 205 7.08 -9.77 3.73
CA GLY A 205 6.55 -9.76 5.09
C GLY A 205 5.04 -9.49 5.13
N SER A 206 4.56 -8.57 4.28
CA SER A 206 3.13 -8.26 4.13
C SER A 206 2.36 -9.45 3.54
N ALA A 207 2.87 -10.04 2.46
CA ALA A 207 2.24 -11.19 1.81
C ALA A 207 2.15 -12.41 2.73
N ALA A 208 3.15 -12.63 3.61
CA ALA A 208 3.15 -13.72 4.58
C ALA A 208 2.01 -13.66 5.60
N VAL A 209 1.45 -12.46 5.85
CA VAL A 209 0.29 -12.24 6.73
C VAL A 209 -0.99 -11.90 5.94
N GLY A 210 -0.98 -12.12 4.62
CA GLY A 210 -2.14 -11.90 3.76
C GLY A 210 -2.47 -10.43 3.46
N LEU A 211 -1.49 -9.52 3.60
CA LEU A 211 -1.66 -8.09 3.33
C LEU A 211 -1.16 -7.70 1.94
N ASN A 212 -1.89 -6.79 1.30
CA ASN A 212 -1.46 -6.12 0.07
C ASN A 212 -0.58 -4.92 0.42
N LEU A 213 0.65 -4.86 -0.09
CA LEU A 213 1.54 -3.72 0.18
C LEU A 213 1.36 -2.64 -0.88
N TYR A 214 1.32 -1.39 -0.45
CA TYR A 214 1.43 -0.21 -1.31
C TYR A 214 2.57 0.69 -0.83
N ALA A 215 3.28 1.32 -1.75
CA ALA A 215 4.31 2.30 -1.45
C ALA A 215 3.82 3.73 -1.63
N LEU A 216 4.34 4.63 -0.80
CA LEU A 216 4.10 6.06 -0.82
C LEU A 216 5.45 6.77 -0.68
N ALA A 217 5.84 7.48 -1.73
CA ALA A 217 7.00 8.36 -1.70
C ALA A 217 6.78 9.49 -0.69
N ALA A 218 7.73 9.70 0.23
CA ALA A 218 7.63 10.74 1.25
C ALA A 218 7.53 12.16 0.66
N GLU A 219 8.05 12.37 -0.54
CA GLU A 219 8.05 13.63 -1.30
C GLU A 219 6.65 14.04 -1.78
N VAL A 220 5.74 13.07 -1.94
CA VAL A 220 4.35 13.30 -2.36
C VAL A 220 3.47 13.69 -1.17
N LEU A 221 3.96 13.53 0.07
CA LEU A 221 3.17 13.83 1.26
C LEU A 221 2.84 15.33 1.35
N PRO A 222 1.55 15.67 1.56
CA PRO A 222 1.15 17.06 1.64
C PRO A 222 1.69 17.72 2.91
N ASN A 223 1.93 19.04 2.81
CA ASN A 223 2.32 19.85 3.95
C ASN A 223 1.10 20.40 4.72
N ASP A 224 -0.04 20.57 4.05
CA ASP A 224 -1.26 21.06 4.67
C ASP A 224 -1.90 20.00 5.59
N ALA A 225 -2.29 20.42 6.79
CA ALA A 225 -2.79 19.49 7.80
C ALA A 225 -4.14 18.85 7.44
N ARG A 226 -4.98 19.52 6.63
CA ARG A 226 -6.29 19.02 6.19
C ARG A 226 -6.14 18.01 5.05
N GLU A 227 -5.20 18.26 4.14
CA GLU A 227 -4.81 17.31 3.10
C GLU A 227 -4.22 16.04 3.71
N VAL A 228 -3.32 16.17 4.71
CA VAL A 228 -2.79 15.02 5.47
C VAL A 228 -3.92 14.24 6.14
N GLU A 229 -4.84 14.89 6.84
CA GLU A 229 -5.97 14.21 7.49
C GLU A 229 -6.90 13.53 6.47
N SER A 230 -7.05 14.10 5.27
CA SER A 230 -7.82 13.49 4.19
C SER A 230 -7.14 12.23 3.66
N LEU A 231 -5.84 12.29 3.40
CA LEU A 231 -5.05 11.15 2.95
C LEU A 231 -5.04 10.02 4.00
N LEU A 232 -4.84 10.37 5.27
CA LEU A 232 -4.91 9.41 6.38
C LEU A 232 -6.24 8.66 6.41
N ARG A 233 -7.37 9.38 6.31
CA ARG A 233 -8.71 8.75 6.30
C ARG A 233 -8.92 7.82 5.11
N LEU A 234 -8.50 8.24 3.91
CA LEU A 234 -8.62 7.42 2.71
C LEU A 234 -7.77 6.15 2.83
N TRP A 235 -6.51 6.30 3.25
CA TRP A 235 -5.60 5.18 3.42
C TRP A 235 -6.05 4.21 4.51
N GLU A 236 -6.43 4.71 5.70
CA GLU A 236 -6.90 3.86 6.81
C GLU A 236 -8.15 3.07 6.41
N ARG A 237 -9.06 3.69 5.66
CA ARG A 237 -10.23 3.01 5.10
C ARG A 237 -9.84 1.92 4.12
N GLU A 238 -8.89 2.19 3.23
CA GLU A 238 -8.41 1.19 2.26
C GLU A 238 -7.72 0.01 2.96
N GLY A 239 -6.88 0.29 3.96
CA GLY A 239 -6.24 -0.74 4.79
C GLY A 239 -7.25 -1.69 5.45
N LEU A 240 -8.38 -1.13 5.92
CA LEU A 240 -9.49 -1.87 6.52
C LEU A 240 -10.34 -2.66 5.50
N LEU A 241 -10.56 -2.13 4.29
CA LEU A 241 -11.39 -2.77 3.27
C LEU A 241 -10.66 -3.85 2.46
N ALA A 242 -9.38 -3.63 2.15
CA ALA A 242 -8.60 -4.46 1.23
C ALA A 242 -7.45 -5.22 1.90
N ALA A 243 -7.38 -5.21 3.23
CA ALA A 243 -6.30 -5.81 4.01
C ALA A 243 -4.93 -5.30 3.51
N SER A 244 -4.75 -3.98 3.52
CA SER A 244 -3.57 -3.33 2.93
C SER A 244 -2.62 -2.77 3.97
N ALA A 245 -1.32 -2.84 3.67
CA ALA A 245 -0.23 -2.23 4.40
C ALA A 245 0.41 -1.10 3.57
N LEU A 246 0.99 -0.10 4.23
CA LEU A 246 1.67 1.01 3.58
C LEU A 246 3.16 0.97 3.84
N LEU A 247 3.97 1.21 2.82
CA LEU A 247 5.37 1.52 2.92
C LEU A 247 5.58 3.01 2.63
N VAL A 248 6.11 3.77 3.59
CA VAL A 248 6.53 5.15 3.36
C VAL A 248 8.02 5.17 3.01
N GLU A 249 8.33 5.57 1.79
CA GLU A 249 9.70 5.61 1.26
C GLU A 249 10.36 6.95 1.63
N CYS A 250 11.33 6.90 2.54
CA CYS A 250 12.04 8.06 3.07
C CYS A 250 13.51 8.13 2.60
N ASP A 251 13.94 7.23 1.71
CA ASP A 251 15.35 7.08 1.34
C ASP A 251 15.93 8.26 0.56
N GLU A 252 15.10 8.90 -0.27
CA GLU A 252 15.49 9.98 -1.17
C GLU A 252 15.01 11.36 -0.67
N ALA A 253 14.18 11.39 0.39
CA ALA A 253 13.59 12.61 0.91
C ALA A 253 14.60 13.46 1.69
N GLU A 254 14.85 14.68 1.23
CA GLU A 254 15.73 15.64 1.91
C GLU A 254 15.14 16.13 3.25
N ASN A 255 13.81 16.22 3.34
CA ASN A 255 13.09 16.64 4.54
C ASN A 255 12.08 15.59 4.98
N LEU A 256 12.36 14.97 6.12
CA LEU A 256 11.53 13.90 6.68
C LEU A 256 10.39 14.39 7.57
N ALA A 257 10.26 15.69 7.84
CA ALA A 257 9.25 16.20 8.75
C ALA A 257 7.80 15.88 8.34
N PRO A 258 7.39 15.99 7.05
CA PRO A 258 6.06 15.58 6.61
C PRO A 258 5.82 14.08 6.79
N ALA A 259 6.81 13.24 6.42
CA ALA A 259 6.77 11.80 6.60
C ALA A 259 6.59 11.41 8.06
N VAL A 260 7.41 11.94 8.97
CA VAL A 260 7.30 11.66 10.40
C VAL A 260 5.92 12.07 10.94
N ARG A 261 5.39 13.25 10.58
CA ARG A 261 4.04 13.67 11.00
C ARG A 261 2.94 12.73 10.51
N PHE A 262 3.07 12.22 9.29
CA PHE A 262 2.15 11.25 8.72
C PHE A 262 2.24 9.90 9.45
N ILE A 263 3.46 9.37 9.62
CA ILE A 263 3.77 8.09 10.29
C ILE A 263 3.24 8.05 11.73
N GLU A 264 3.34 9.14 12.48
CA GLU A 264 2.85 9.22 13.86
C GLU A 264 1.33 9.10 13.98
N ARG A 265 0.59 9.45 12.91
CA ARG A 265 -0.87 9.52 12.91
C ARG A 265 -1.52 8.35 12.18
N ALA A 266 -0.86 7.82 11.15
CA ALA A 266 -1.37 6.74 10.30
C ALA A 266 -1.63 5.47 11.10
N ARG A 267 -2.88 4.99 11.10
CA ARG A 267 -3.25 3.70 11.71
C ARG A 267 -3.08 2.56 10.71
N GLY A 268 -3.14 1.33 11.22
CA GLY A 268 -2.94 0.11 10.43
C GLY A 268 -1.47 -0.32 10.36
N VAL A 269 -1.18 -1.26 9.45
CA VAL A 269 0.16 -1.82 9.24
C VAL A 269 0.98 -0.83 8.42
N LEU A 270 2.09 -0.38 9.00
CA LEU A 270 2.94 0.66 8.43
C LEU A 270 4.40 0.23 8.44
N PHE A 271 5.00 0.30 7.26
CA PHE A 271 6.42 0.16 7.00
C PHE A 271 7.02 1.52 6.70
N VAL A 272 8.29 1.69 7.06
CA VAL A 272 9.09 2.87 6.70
C VAL A 272 10.41 2.38 6.14
N ALA A 273 10.71 2.74 4.89
CA ALA A 273 12.02 2.50 4.28
C ALA A 273 12.88 3.76 4.45
N SER A 274 14.03 3.63 5.12
CA SER A 274 14.96 4.74 5.31
C SER A 274 16.41 4.27 5.34
N ARG A 275 17.36 5.18 5.18
CA ARG A 275 18.80 4.87 5.29
C ARG A 275 19.19 4.62 6.75
N GLU A 276 18.65 5.44 7.65
CA GLU A 276 18.87 5.38 9.09
C GLU A 276 17.54 5.29 9.86
N ARG A 277 17.59 4.85 11.12
CA ARG A 277 16.41 4.70 11.97
C ARG A 277 15.76 6.05 12.27
N LEU A 278 14.46 6.17 12.02
CA LEU A 278 13.68 7.37 12.34
C LEU A 278 13.29 7.37 13.82
N ARG A 279 13.42 8.54 14.45
CA ARG A 279 12.95 8.75 15.83
C ARG A 279 11.47 9.10 15.83
N LEU A 280 10.65 8.15 16.29
CA LEU A 280 9.23 8.36 16.54
C LEU A 280 8.98 8.68 18.02
N ARG A 281 8.02 9.56 18.29
CA ARG A 281 7.65 10.09 19.62
C ARG A 281 6.48 9.35 20.24
N HIS A 282 5.46 8.99 19.45
CA HIS A 282 4.21 8.45 19.98
C HIS A 282 3.95 7.00 19.55
N ARG A 283 4.72 6.50 18.56
CA ARG A 283 4.61 5.13 18.06
C ARG A 283 5.76 4.26 18.52
N VAL A 284 5.44 3.04 18.94
CA VAL A 284 6.43 1.96 19.08
C VAL A 284 6.91 1.59 17.67
N ALA A 285 8.23 1.48 17.51
CA ALA A 285 8.86 1.07 16.27
C ALA A 285 9.70 -0.20 16.50
N VAL A 286 9.65 -1.12 15.54
CA VAL A 286 10.55 -2.28 15.46
C VAL A 286 11.40 -2.10 14.21
N SER A 287 12.72 -2.05 14.38
CA SER A 287 13.65 -1.78 13.28
C SER A 287 14.36 -3.06 12.85
N PHE A 288 14.48 -3.22 11.53
CA PHE A 288 15.22 -4.29 10.88
C PHE A 288 16.27 -3.68 9.95
N ASP A 289 17.51 -4.14 10.07
CA ASP A 289 18.58 -3.75 9.16
C ASP A 289 18.52 -4.67 7.94
N VAL A 290 18.27 -4.09 6.76
CA VAL A 290 18.12 -4.78 5.49
C VAL A 290 19.32 -4.48 4.60
N ALA A 291 20.09 -5.52 4.29
CA ALA A 291 21.26 -5.45 3.43
C ALA A 291 20.95 -6.02 2.03
N LYS A 292 21.86 -5.71 1.09
CA LYS A 292 21.96 -6.44 -0.18
C LYS A 292 22.22 -7.94 0.09
N PRO A 293 21.89 -8.83 -0.86
CA PRO A 293 22.21 -10.25 -0.74
C PRO A 293 23.67 -10.47 -0.36
N THR A 294 23.94 -11.44 0.52
CA THR A 294 25.31 -11.81 0.91
C THR A 294 26.10 -12.33 -0.30
N SER A 295 27.44 -12.34 -0.22
CA SER A 295 28.25 -12.86 -1.32
C SER A 295 27.87 -14.31 -1.71
N GLN A 296 27.56 -15.17 -0.75
CA GLN A 296 27.11 -16.54 -1.02
C GLN A 296 25.76 -16.56 -1.76
N GLU A 297 24.83 -15.70 -1.38
CA GLU A 297 23.53 -15.56 -2.04
C GLU A 297 23.68 -14.96 -3.45
N GLN A 298 24.55 -13.97 -3.64
CA GLN A 298 24.86 -13.44 -4.97
C GLN A 298 25.42 -14.52 -5.88
N GLN A 299 26.30 -15.39 -5.38
CA GLN A 299 26.79 -16.53 -6.17
C GLN A 299 25.65 -17.48 -6.57
N ALA A 300 24.69 -17.74 -5.67
CA ALA A 300 23.52 -18.56 -5.98
C ALA A 300 22.63 -17.89 -7.04
N LEU A 301 22.41 -16.58 -6.93
CA LEU A 301 21.64 -15.79 -7.90
C LEU A 301 22.32 -15.76 -9.29
N TRP A 302 23.65 -15.61 -9.34
CA TRP A 302 24.38 -15.69 -10.61
C TRP A 302 24.29 -17.07 -11.26
N LYS A 303 24.33 -18.14 -10.44
CA LYS A 303 24.13 -19.52 -10.93
C LYS A 303 22.72 -19.71 -11.47
N SER A 304 21.68 -19.25 -10.76
CA SER A 304 20.29 -19.37 -11.21
C SER A 304 20.02 -18.57 -12.47
N ALA A 305 20.71 -17.44 -12.65
CA ALA A 305 20.65 -16.62 -13.86
C ALA A 305 21.47 -17.20 -15.04
N GLY A 306 22.10 -18.37 -14.90
CA GLY A 306 22.78 -19.09 -15.98
C GLY A 306 24.21 -18.63 -16.28
N VAL A 307 24.84 -17.85 -15.39
CA VAL A 307 26.23 -17.41 -15.55
C VAL A 307 27.20 -18.54 -15.17
N ASN A 308 28.16 -18.86 -16.04
CA ASN A 308 29.14 -19.92 -15.83
C ASN A 308 30.57 -19.37 -15.75
N GLY A 309 31.38 -19.91 -14.84
CA GLY A 309 32.85 -19.73 -14.81
C GLY A 309 33.41 -18.41 -14.22
N GLN A 310 32.60 -17.37 -14.03
CA GLN A 310 33.04 -16.07 -13.47
C GLN A 310 32.29 -15.63 -12.20
N ILE A 311 31.46 -16.51 -11.64
CA ILE A 311 30.54 -16.18 -10.54
C ILE A 311 31.27 -15.68 -9.29
N GLU A 312 32.37 -16.33 -8.92
CA GLU A 312 33.14 -15.97 -7.74
C GLU A 312 33.82 -14.60 -7.89
N ALA A 313 34.38 -14.32 -9.08
CA ALA A 313 34.96 -13.03 -9.39
C ALA A 313 33.89 -11.91 -9.38
N LEU A 314 32.70 -12.16 -9.91
CA LEU A 314 31.59 -11.20 -9.91
C LEU A 314 31.09 -10.91 -8.49
N ALA A 315 30.83 -11.95 -7.69
CA ALA A 315 30.32 -11.80 -6.33
C ALA A 315 31.36 -11.22 -5.35
N THR A 316 32.65 -11.36 -5.65
CA THR A 316 33.74 -10.75 -4.88
C THR A 316 33.95 -9.28 -5.25
N GLN A 317 33.88 -8.96 -6.55
CA GLN A 317 34.17 -7.61 -7.04
C GLN A 317 32.98 -6.65 -6.93
N PHE A 318 31.75 -7.16 -7.02
CA PHE A 318 30.53 -6.36 -7.03
C PHE A 318 29.60 -6.78 -5.90
N ASN A 319 29.01 -5.80 -5.22
CA ASN A 319 27.95 -6.00 -4.25
C ASN A 319 26.62 -5.51 -4.83
N LEU A 320 25.88 -6.41 -5.48
CA LEU A 320 24.70 -6.10 -6.29
C LEU A 320 23.41 -6.61 -5.64
N SER A 321 22.30 -5.90 -5.89
CA SER A 321 20.96 -6.39 -5.55
C SER A 321 20.52 -7.49 -6.53
N THR A 322 19.50 -8.25 -6.16
CA THR A 322 18.88 -9.27 -7.03
C THR A 322 18.44 -8.68 -8.37
N GLU A 323 17.82 -7.51 -8.36
CA GLU A 323 17.40 -6.79 -9.58
C GLU A 323 18.59 -6.38 -10.44
N SER A 324 19.67 -5.85 -9.84
CA SER A 324 20.89 -5.49 -10.59
C SER A 324 21.55 -6.72 -11.22
N ILE A 325 21.53 -7.88 -10.54
CA ILE A 325 22.02 -9.15 -11.08
C ILE A 325 21.20 -9.55 -12.31
N HIS A 326 19.86 -9.58 -12.20
CA HIS A 326 19.00 -9.91 -13.34
C HIS A 326 19.14 -8.92 -14.49
N ALA A 327 19.17 -7.62 -14.21
CA ALA A 327 19.36 -6.58 -15.23
C ALA A 327 20.71 -6.73 -15.95
N ALA A 328 21.79 -7.01 -15.20
CA ALA A 328 23.10 -7.25 -15.79
C ALA A 328 23.10 -8.50 -16.68
N THR A 329 22.49 -9.61 -16.24
CA THR A 329 22.39 -10.82 -17.06
C THR A 329 21.57 -10.63 -18.33
N ALA A 330 20.44 -9.91 -18.26
CA ALA A 330 19.57 -9.67 -19.40
C ALA A 330 20.23 -8.79 -20.48
N GLN A 331 21.13 -7.89 -20.08
CA GLN A 331 21.86 -7.00 -21.00
C GLN A 331 23.11 -7.65 -21.60
N SER A 332 23.60 -8.74 -21.03
CA SER A 332 24.87 -9.36 -21.43
C SER A 332 24.68 -10.56 -22.36
N LYS A 333 25.46 -10.61 -23.44
CA LYS A 333 25.59 -11.80 -24.31
C LYS A 333 26.98 -12.43 -24.23
N SER A 334 27.94 -11.71 -23.65
CA SER A 334 29.30 -12.18 -23.42
C SER A 334 29.77 -11.91 -21.98
N PRO A 335 30.80 -12.62 -21.49
CA PRO A 335 31.36 -12.36 -20.16
C PRO A 335 31.91 -10.94 -19.97
N GLU A 336 32.48 -10.34 -21.01
CA GLU A 336 32.99 -8.96 -20.96
C GLU A 336 31.85 -7.92 -20.84
N GLU A 337 30.77 -8.14 -21.58
CA GLU A 337 29.55 -7.32 -21.47
C GLU A 337 28.93 -7.43 -20.08
N LEU A 338 28.88 -8.64 -19.52
CA LEU A 338 28.37 -8.88 -18.17
C LEU A 338 29.17 -8.11 -17.13
N TRP A 339 30.50 -8.15 -17.21
CA TRP A 339 31.37 -7.39 -16.30
C TRP A 339 31.15 -5.87 -16.43
N ASN A 340 31.01 -5.37 -17.67
CA ASN A 340 30.72 -3.96 -17.93
C ASN A 340 29.34 -3.55 -17.40
N ALA A 341 28.33 -4.42 -17.53
CA ALA A 341 26.99 -4.22 -16.98
C ALA A 341 27.02 -4.22 -15.45
N CYS A 342 27.71 -5.18 -14.81
CA CYS A 342 27.90 -5.21 -13.36
C CYS A 342 28.58 -3.93 -12.86
N ARG A 343 29.61 -3.45 -13.58
CA ARG A 343 30.28 -2.19 -13.26
C ARG A 343 29.37 -0.98 -13.41
N ALA A 344 28.44 -0.98 -14.36
CA ALA A 344 27.44 0.08 -14.50
C ALA A 344 26.43 0.06 -13.35
N GLN A 345 25.97 -1.13 -12.94
CA GLN A 345 25.00 -1.34 -11.87
C GLN A 345 25.56 -1.09 -10.46
N ALA A 346 26.84 -1.42 -10.22
CA ALA A 346 27.48 -1.27 -8.91
C ALA A 346 27.87 0.18 -8.58
N ARG A 347 27.75 1.11 -9.54
CA ARG A 347 28.11 2.51 -9.33
C ARG A 347 27.03 3.20 -8.51
N PRO A 348 27.37 3.82 -7.36
CA PRO A 348 26.42 4.65 -6.65
C PRO A 348 25.94 5.81 -7.55
N ARG A 349 24.70 6.26 -7.36
CA ARG A 349 24.22 7.56 -7.85
C ARG A 349 25.07 8.66 -7.19
N LEU A 350 26.23 8.96 -7.76
CA LEU A 350 27.13 10.07 -7.37
C LEU A 350 26.69 11.40 -8.01
N ASP A 351 25.50 11.44 -8.62
CA ASP A 351 25.07 12.45 -9.59
C ASP A 351 25.03 13.88 -9.04
N ASN A 352 25.09 14.08 -7.72
CA ASN A 352 25.10 15.42 -7.10
C ASN A 352 26.47 15.86 -6.51
N LEU A 353 27.50 15.00 -6.53
CA LEU A 353 28.80 15.30 -5.89
C LEU A 353 30.00 15.27 -6.84
N ALA A 354 29.86 14.71 -8.05
CA ALA A 354 30.97 14.65 -8.99
C ALA A 354 30.49 14.63 -10.45
N GLN A 355 31.12 15.46 -11.29
CA GLN A 355 30.96 15.41 -12.74
C GLN A 355 31.76 14.23 -13.32
N ARG A 356 31.07 13.35 -14.05
CA ARG A 356 31.72 12.23 -14.76
C ARG A 356 32.50 12.75 -15.96
N ILE A 357 33.73 12.25 -16.10
CA ILE A 357 34.53 12.34 -17.33
C ILE A 357 34.63 10.93 -17.92
N ASP A 358 34.03 10.70 -19.09
CA ASP A 358 34.21 9.47 -19.83
C ASP A 358 35.62 9.45 -20.45
N THR A 359 36.53 8.72 -19.82
CA THR A 359 37.87 8.48 -20.35
C THR A 359 37.77 7.61 -21.59
N ARG A 360 37.93 8.23 -22.76
CA ARG A 360 38.14 7.54 -24.05
C ARG A 360 39.57 7.03 -24.23
N ALA A 361 40.48 7.46 -23.36
CA ALA A 361 41.89 7.13 -23.44
C ALA A 361 42.15 5.65 -23.09
N THR A 362 42.80 4.94 -24.01
CA THR A 362 43.30 3.57 -23.79
C THR A 362 44.69 3.58 -23.14
N TRP A 363 45.18 2.42 -22.66
CA TRP A 363 46.55 2.30 -22.12
C TRP A 363 47.64 2.74 -23.11
N ASN A 364 47.33 2.73 -24.41
CA ASN A 364 48.23 3.14 -25.48
C ASN A 364 48.27 4.66 -25.68
N GLU A 365 47.30 5.39 -25.13
CA GLU A 365 47.21 6.86 -25.18
C GLU A 365 47.79 7.53 -23.93
N ILE A 366 48.21 6.72 -22.94
CA ILE A 366 48.86 7.21 -21.73
C ILE A 366 50.34 7.49 -22.06
N VAL A 367 50.66 8.76 -22.32
CA VAL A 367 52.04 9.22 -22.53
C VAL A 367 52.69 9.49 -21.17
N LEU A 368 53.36 8.48 -20.63
CA LEU A 368 54.16 8.56 -19.40
C LEU A 368 55.55 7.99 -19.64
N ARG A 369 56.51 8.33 -18.77
CA ARG A 369 57.83 7.69 -18.77
C ARG A 369 57.67 6.20 -18.45
N GLU A 370 58.47 5.34 -19.09
CA GLU A 370 58.34 3.87 -18.98
C GLU A 370 58.28 3.37 -17.53
N SER A 371 59.06 3.97 -16.63
CA SER A 371 59.07 3.61 -15.21
C SER A 371 57.73 3.85 -14.50
N GLN A 372 57.01 4.91 -14.85
CA GLN A 372 55.71 5.24 -14.28
C GLN A 372 54.60 4.37 -14.87
N LEU A 373 54.70 4.07 -16.17
CA LEU A 373 53.76 3.20 -16.87
C LEU A 373 53.89 1.75 -16.36
N ALA A 374 55.11 1.30 -16.07
CA ALA A 374 55.38 0.02 -15.42
C ALA A 374 54.76 -0.04 -14.01
N MET A 375 54.95 0.99 -13.18
CA MET A 375 54.36 1.07 -11.85
C MET A 375 52.82 1.03 -11.87
N LEU A 376 52.18 1.76 -12.79
CA LEU A 376 50.72 1.73 -12.96
C LEU A 376 50.23 0.34 -13.40
N ARG A 377 50.96 -0.33 -14.29
CA ARG A 377 50.66 -1.71 -14.69
C ARG A 377 50.83 -2.68 -13.51
N GLU A 378 51.83 -2.48 -12.67
CA GLU A 378 52.06 -3.26 -11.46
C GLU A 378 50.92 -3.09 -10.46
N ILE A 379 50.48 -1.85 -10.20
CA ILE A 379 49.32 -1.57 -9.34
C ILE A 379 48.06 -2.23 -9.91
N ALA A 380 47.79 -2.07 -11.21
CA ALA A 380 46.65 -2.70 -11.86
C ALA A 380 46.71 -4.24 -11.80
N THR A 381 47.90 -4.81 -11.91
CA THR A 381 48.14 -6.25 -11.80
C THR A 381 47.95 -6.72 -10.36
N HIS A 382 48.41 -5.96 -9.37
CA HIS A 382 48.26 -6.26 -7.96
C HIS A 382 46.79 -6.22 -7.52
N VAL A 383 46.01 -5.26 -8.04
CA VAL A 383 44.55 -5.22 -7.83
C VAL A 383 43.88 -6.44 -8.47
N ARG A 384 44.26 -6.83 -9.70
CA ARG A 384 43.75 -8.05 -10.37
C ARG A 384 44.16 -9.35 -9.66
N GLN A 385 45.33 -9.39 -9.02
CA GLN A 385 45.81 -10.58 -8.30
C GLN A 385 45.25 -10.69 -6.88
N ARG A 386 44.78 -9.59 -6.27
CA ARG A 386 43.96 -9.63 -5.06
C ARG A 386 42.55 -10.22 -5.29
N THR A 387 42.14 -10.34 -6.56
CA THR A 387 40.84 -10.86 -7.01
C THR A 387 40.88 -12.30 -7.52
N LYS A 388 42.04 -12.97 -7.47
CA LYS A 388 42.21 -14.42 -7.62
C LYS A 388 42.44 -15.03 -6.25
#